data_AF-A0A522BQ00-F1
#
_entry.id   AF-A0A522BQ00-F1
#
_cell.length_a   1.000
_cell.length_b   1.000
_cell.length_c   1.000
_cell.angle_alpha   90.00
_cell.angle_beta   90.00
_cell.angle_gamma   90.00
#
_symmetry.space_group_name_H-M   'P 1'
#
loop_
_entity.id
_entity.type
_entity.pdbx_description
1 polymer ?
#
loop_
_entity_poly.entity_id
_entity_poly.type
_entity_poly.pdbx_seq_one_letter_code
_entity_poly.pdbx_strand_id
1 'polypeptide(L)' 'MTVFGFHASHEQIRPSALLEAVQLAEQVGFTAAMCSDHFSPWSERQGQSGFAWSWLGSALQATSLPVGV' A
#
# COMPACT_ATOMS: atom_id res chain seq x y z
N MET A 1 17.99 -10.67 -10.19
CA MET A 1 17.44 -9.44 -10.80
C MET A 1 17.01 -8.52 -9.67
N THR A 2 17.23 -7.21 -9.80
CA THR A 2 16.82 -6.21 -8.79
C THR A 2 15.31 -6.02 -8.83
N VAL A 3 14.66 -5.92 -7.67
CA VAL A 3 13.24 -5.63 -7.52
C VAL A 3 13.07 -4.16 -7.17
N PHE A 4 12.13 -3.48 -7.83
CA PHE A 4 11.72 -2.12 -7.49
C PHE A 4 10.31 -2.18 -6.93
N GLY A 5 10.17 -1.92 -5.63
CA GLY A 5 8.91 -2.04 -4.90
C GLY A 5 8.27 -0.68 -4.58
N PHE A 6 6.94 -0.64 -4.50
CA PHE A 6 6.17 0.52 -4.07
C PHE A 6 5.71 0.35 -2.62
N HIS A 7 5.94 1.37 -1.77
CA HIS A 7 5.47 1.37 -0.39
C HIS A 7 4.17 2.19 -0.25
N ALA A 8 3.06 1.51 0.06
CA ALA A 8 1.78 2.10 0.38
C ALA A 8 1.71 2.50 1.86
N SER A 9 2.12 3.74 2.17
CA SER A 9 2.19 4.28 3.53
C SER A 9 0.81 4.55 4.13
N HIS A 10 0.31 3.59 4.92
CA HIS A 10 -0.95 3.71 5.66
C HIS A 10 -0.93 4.77 6.76
N GLU A 11 0.24 5.29 7.12
CA GLU A 11 0.40 6.38 8.07
C GLU A 11 -0.02 7.72 7.45
N GLN A 12 0.16 7.90 6.14
CA GLN A 12 0.05 9.20 5.47
C GLN A 12 -1.18 9.34 4.57
N ILE A 13 -1.57 8.26 3.88
CA ILE A 13 -2.57 8.33 2.82
C ILE A 13 -3.72 7.38 3.11
N ARG A 14 -4.94 7.83 2.80
CA ARG A 14 -6.15 7.03 2.96
C ARG A 14 -6.08 5.74 2.12
N PRO A 15 -6.58 4.59 2.62
CA PRO A 15 -6.44 3.30 1.94
C PRO A 15 -6.96 3.25 0.49
N SER A 16 -8.05 3.98 0.17
CA SER A 16 -8.59 4.01 -1.19
C SER A 16 -7.65 4.68 -2.20
N ALA A 17 -6.99 5.77 -1.80
CA ALA A 17 -6.01 6.43 -2.66
C ALA A 17 -4.72 5.59 -2.81
N LEU A 18 -4.35 4.82 -1.78
CA LEU A 18 -3.25 3.87 -1.87
C LEU A 18 -3.57 2.70 -2.80
N LEU A 19 -4.84 2.27 -2.87
CA LEU A 19 -5.27 1.25 -3.83
C LEU A 19 -5.15 1.74 -5.28
N GLU A 20 -5.55 2.98 -5.55
CA GLU A 20 -5.33 3.62 -6.86
C GLU A 20 -3.83 3.74 -7.17
N ALA A 21 -3.03 4.13 -6.17
CA ALA A 21 -1.59 4.30 -6.33
C ALA A 21 -0.86 2.97 -6.61
N VAL A 22 -1.23 1.86 -5.97
CA VAL A 22 -0.58 0.56 -6.20
C VAL A 22 -0.94 -0.02 -7.58
N GLN A 23 -2.17 0.22 -8.07
CA GLN A 23 -2.54 -0.10 -9.45
C GLN A 23 -1.70 0.70 -10.44
N LEU A 24 -1.49 2.00 -10.19
CA LEU A 24 -0.62 2.82 -11.02
C LEU A 24 0.83 2.36 -10.93
N ALA A 25 1.31 1.97 -9.74
CA ALA A 25 2.66 1.46 -9.54
C ALA A 25 2.93 0.24 -10.44
N GLU A 26 2.00 -0.70 -10.52
CA GLU A 26 2.07 -1.83 -11.46
C GLU A 26 2.16 -1.34 -12.91
N GLN A 27 1.28 -0.42 -13.32
CA GLN A 27 1.23 0.10 -14.69
C GLN A 27 2.54 0.80 -15.12
N VAL A 28 3.25 1.44 -14.18
CA VAL A 28 4.50 2.14 -14.46
C VAL A 28 5.76 1.29 -14.22
N GLY A 29 5.59 -0.01 -13.92
CA GLY A 29 6.67 -0.99 -13.93
C GLY A 29 7.30 -1.31 -12.58
N PHE A 30 6.67 -0.95 -11.45
CA PHE A 30 7.05 -1.55 -10.17
C PHE A 30 6.73 -3.05 -10.18
N THR A 31 7.56 -3.83 -9.49
CA THR A 31 7.50 -5.31 -9.53
C THR A 31 7.13 -5.95 -8.20
N ALA A 32 6.91 -5.14 -7.17
CA ALA A 32 6.39 -5.55 -5.88
C ALA A 32 5.71 -4.37 -5.18
N ALA A 33 4.88 -4.63 -4.17
CA ALA A 33 4.39 -3.61 -3.27
C ALA A 33 4.41 -4.08 -1.82
N MET A 34 4.36 -3.13 -0.89
CA MET A 34 4.15 -3.42 0.53
C MET A 34 3.36 -2.30 1.18
N CYS A 35 2.68 -2.58 2.28
CA CYS A 35 2.04 -1.56 3.12
C CYS A 35 2.44 -1.75 4.58
N SER A 36 2.23 -0.74 5.41
CA SER A 36 2.47 -0.85 6.84
C SER A 36 1.22 -1.31 7.61
N ASP A 37 1.42 -2.02 8.72
CA ASP A 37 0.35 -2.41 9.64
C ASP A 37 0.52 -1.72 11.00
N HIS A 38 -0.35 -0.74 11.24
CA HIS A 38 -0.36 0.05 12.47
C HIS A 38 -1.78 0.16 13.01
N PHE A 39 -1.88 0.09 14.34
CA PHE A 39 -3.15 0.29 15.03
C PHE A 39 -3.55 1.78 15.09
N SER A 40 -2.58 2.67 15.34
CA SER A 40 -2.81 4.11 15.51
C SER A 40 -1.94 4.93 14.57
N PRO A 41 -2.39 6.13 14.17
CA PRO A 41 -1.54 7.08 13.47
C PRO A 41 -0.29 7.40 14.29
N TRP A 42 0.87 7.51 13.63
CA TRP A 42 2.12 7.90 14.30
C TRP A 42 2.09 9.33 14.84
N SER A 43 1.30 10.20 14.20
CA SER A 43 1.09 11.57 14.63
C SER A 43 -0.25 12.09 14.15
N GLU A 44 -0.79 13.08 14.85
CA GLU A 44 -1.99 13.82 14.41
C GLU A 44 -1.82 14.44 13.02
N ARG A 45 -0.59 14.87 12.69
CA ARG A 45 -0.28 15.50 11.40
C ARG A 45 -0.42 14.54 10.21
N GLN A 46 -0.01 13.28 10.37
CA GLN A 46 -0.18 12.28 9.31
C GLN A 46 -1.61 11.70 9.33
N GLY A 47 -2.13 11.40 10.52
CA GLY A 47 -3.57 11.20 10.76
C GLY A 47 -4.21 9.97 10.10
N GLN A 48 -3.44 9.05 9.49
CA GLN A 48 -3.95 7.81 8.91
C GLN A 48 -3.38 6.58 9.61
N SER A 49 -4.16 5.50 9.62
CA SER A 49 -3.77 4.17 10.09
C SER A 49 -4.67 3.13 9.40
N GLY A 50 -4.44 2.94 8.10
CA GLY A 50 -5.22 1.99 7.29
C GLY A 50 -5.16 0.56 7.84
N PHE A 51 -6.30 -0.15 7.86
CA PHE A 51 -6.34 -1.54 8.29
C PHE A 51 -5.71 -2.46 7.24
N ALA A 52 -4.48 -2.90 7.49
CA ALA A 52 -3.62 -3.54 6.50
C ALA A 52 -4.24 -4.80 5.88
N TRP A 53 -4.88 -5.65 6.68
CA TRP A 53 -5.41 -6.93 6.21
C TRP A 53 -6.57 -6.81 5.21
N SER A 54 -7.51 -5.89 5.44
CA SER A 54 -8.57 -5.61 4.46
C SER A 54 -8.03 -4.92 3.21
N TRP A 55 -7.03 -4.04 3.36
CA TRP A 55 -6.40 -3.38 2.22
C TRP A 55 -5.59 -4.36 1.37
N LEU A 56 -4.86 -5.29 1.99
CA LEU A 56 -4.08 -6.33 1.32
C LEU A 56 -4.97 -7.19 0.41
N GLY A 57 -6.14 -7.59 0.90
CA GLY A 57 -7.12 -8.32 0.08
C GLY A 57 -7.59 -7.52 -1.15
N SER A 58 -7.72 -6.19 -1.01
CA SER A 58 -8.10 -5.29 -2.11
C SER A 58 -6.96 -5.14 -3.12
N ALA A 59 -5.73 -4.96 -2.65
CA ALA A 59 -4.54 -4.82 -3.49
C ALA A 59 -4.23 -6.09 -4.29
N LEU A 60 -4.34 -7.27 -3.66
CA LEU A 60 -4.15 -8.56 -4.30
C LEU A 60 -5.27 -8.91 -5.29
N GLN A 61 -6.48 -8.37 -5.11
CA GLN A 61 -7.53 -8.48 -6.11
C GLN A 61 -7.24 -7.59 -7.32
N ALA A 62 -6.76 -6.36 -7.08
CA ALA A 62 -6.70 -5.32 -8.09
C ALA A 62 -5.40 -5.32 -8.92
N THR A 63 -4.37 -6.05 -8.49
CA THR A 63 -3.06 -6.11 -9.14
C THR A 63 -2.54 -7.55 -9.19
N SER A 64 -1.54 -7.81 -10.03
CA SER A 64 -0.79 -9.08 -10.05
C SER A 64 0.54 -9.00 -9.27
N LEU A 65 0.80 -7.87 -8.59
CA LEU A 65 2.03 -7.68 -7.82
C LEU A 65 2.07 -8.63 -6.61
N PRO A 66 3.25 -9.15 -6.25
CA PRO A 66 3.45 -9.64 -4.89
C PRO A 66 3.32 -8.46 -3.92
N VAL A 67 2.39 -8.56 -2.97
CA VAL A 67 2.13 -7.53 -1.96
C VAL A 67 2.38 -8.08 -0.55
N GLY A 68 3.20 -7.38 0.23
CA GLY A 68 3.51 -7.71 1.62
C GLY A 68 3.04 -6.67 2.62
N VAL A 69 3.22 -7.01 3.89
CA VAL A 69 3.13 -6.11 5.05
C VAL A 69 4.53 -6.00 5.66
#